data_AF-A0A4U3ABD7-F1
#
_entry.id   AF-A0A4U3ABD7-F1
#
_cell.length_a   1.000
_cell.length_b   1.000
_cell.length_c   1.000
_cell.angle_alpha   90.00
_cell.angle_beta   90.00
_cell.angle_gamma   90.00
#
_symmetry.space_group_name_H-M   'P 1'
#
loop_
_entity.id
_entity.type
_entity.pdbx_description
1 polymer ?
#
loop_
_entity_poly.entity_id
_entity_poly.type
_entity_poly.pdbx_seq_one_letter_code
_entity_poly.pdbx_strand_id
1 'polypeptide(L)' 'IRDFLRKKLPEYMIPSYFIQLGSLPLSPNGKIDRKSLENMEIKVEFDEEYQKPYNTIQQKLVSIWRKILGTDGVG' A
#
# COMPACT_ATOMS: atom_id res chain seq x y z
N ILE A 1 6.05 -10.84 4.11
CA ILE A 1 4.75 -11.43 3.67
C ILE A 1 4.59 -11.35 2.15
N ARG A 2 4.72 -10.17 1.54
CA ARG A 2 4.55 -9.99 0.08
C ARG A 2 5.43 -10.92 -0.76
N ASP A 3 6.73 -11.02 -0.47
CA ASP A 3 7.63 -11.89 -1.25
C ASP A 3 7.36 -13.38 -1.08
N PHE A 4 6.79 -13.79 0.06
CA PHE A 4 6.32 -15.15 0.25
C PHE A 4 5.11 -15.43 -0.67
N LEU A 5 4.15 -14.51 -0.74
CA LEU A 5 2.97 -14.63 -1.60
C LEU A 5 3.33 -14.57 -3.09
N ARG A 6 4.31 -13.75 -3.50
CA ARG A 6 4.82 -13.71 -4.89
C ARG A 6 5.28 -15.06 -5.43
N LYS A 7 5.75 -15.96 -4.56
CA LYS A 7 6.18 -17.31 -4.93
C LYS A 7 5.02 -18.29 -5.09
N LYS A 8 3.81 -17.91 -4.70
CA LYS A 8 2.63 -18.79 -4.58
C LYS A 8 1.42 -18.29 -5.36
N LEU A 9 1.32 -16.98 -5.58
CA LEU A 9 0.19 -16.30 -6.20
C LEU A 9 0.67 -15.47 -7.41
N PRO A 10 -0.17 -15.34 -8.44
CA PRO A 10 0.09 -14.39 -9.51
C PRO A 10 0.00 -12.94 -9.00
N GLU A 11 0.66 -12.03 -9.69
CA GLU A 11 0.87 -10.65 -9.23
C GLU A 11 -0.44 -9.91 -8.90
N TYR A 12 -1.48 -10.09 -9.71
CA TYR A 12 -2.80 -9.46 -9.52
C TYR A 12 -3.59 -9.99 -8.30
N MET A 13 -3.15 -11.07 -7.66
CA MET A 13 -3.77 -11.60 -6.44
C MET A 13 -3.05 -11.16 -5.16
N ILE A 14 -1.98 -10.38 -5.27
CA ILE A 14 -1.22 -9.92 -4.12
C ILE A 14 -1.87 -8.65 -3.57
N PRO A 15 -2.31 -8.62 -2.30
CA PRO A 15 -2.94 -7.45 -1.72
C PRO A 15 -2.05 -6.21 -1.79
N SER A 16 -2.66 -5.05 -2.07
CA SER A 16 -1.95 -3.77 -2.07
C SER A 16 -1.46 -3.39 -0.68
N TYR A 17 -2.21 -3.74 0.38
CA TYR A 17 -1.89 -3.42 1.77
C TYR A 17 -2.08 -4.63 2.68
N PHE A 18 -1.34 -4.63 3.79
CA PHE A 18 -1.46 -5.61 4.86
C PHE A 18 -1.63 -4.87 6.18
N ILE A 19 -2.65 -5.21 6.95
CA ILE A 19 -2.97 -4.56 8.21
C ILE A 19 -2.92 -5.62 9.30
N GLN A 20 -2.11 -5.40 10.33
CA GLN A 20 -2.05 -6.28 11.48
C GLN A 20 -3.14 -5.88 12.47
N LEU A 21 -3.98 -6.84 12.86
CA LEU A 21 -4.99 -6.68 13.89
C LEU A 21 -4.63 -7.57 15.08
N GLY A 22 -4.87 -7.09 16.30
CA GLY A 22 -4.75 -7.93 17.50
C GLY A 22 -5.80 -9.04 17.54
N SER A 23 -6.98 -8.79 16.97
CA SER A 23 -8.08 -9.75 16.85
C SER A 23 -9.00 -9.40 15.69
N LEU A 24 -9.64 -10.40 15.08
CA LEU A 24 -10.68 -10.17 14.09
C LEU A 24 -11.97 -9.69 14.77
N PRO A 25 -12.63 -8.62 14.28
CA PRO A 25 -13.93 -8.23 14.79
C PRO A 25 -14.96 -9.29 14.42
N LEU A 26 -15.77 -9.68 15.40
CA LEU A 26 -16.82 -10.67 15.24
C LEU A 26 -18.18 -10.03 15.51
N SER A 27 -19.15 -10.39 14.69
CA SER A 27 -20.58 -10.16 14.95
C SER A 27 -21.06 -10.96 16.18
N PRO A 28 -22.23 -10.65 16.75
CA PRO A 28 -22.77 -11.38 17.90
C PRO A 28 -22.91 -12.89 17.70
N ASN A 29 -23.07 -13.33 16.45
CA ASN A 29 -23.17 -14.75 16.08
C ASN A 29 -21.80 -15.38 15.76
N GLY A 30 -20.69 -14.71 16.10
CA GLY A 30 -19.32 -15.22 15.92
C GLY A 30 -18.76 -15.16 14.50
N LYS A 31 -19.51 -14.65 13.51
CA LYS A 31 -19.00 -14.45 12.15
C LYS A 31 -18.13 -13.20 12.09
N ILE A 32 -17.12 -13.18 11.22
CA ILE A 32 -16.31 -11.99 10.95
C ILE A 32 -17.21 -10.81 10.55
N ASP A 33 -17.10 -9.70 11.26
CA ASP A 33 -17.78 -8.47 10.94
C ASP A 33 -16.96 -7.67 9.91
N ARG A 34 -17.25 -7.92 8.62
CA ARG A 34 -16.59 -7.23 7.51
C ARG A 34 -16.89 -5.73 7.48
N LYS A 35 -18.08 -5.31 7.92
CA LYS A 35 -18.44 -3.89 7.94
C LYS A 35 -17.59 -3.13 8.95
N SER A 36 -17.30 -3.73 10.10
CA SER A 36 -16.36 -3.12 11.05
C SER A 36 -14.96 -2.98 10.45
N LEU A 37 -14.47 -3.97 9.70
CA LEU A 37 -13.16 -3.91 9.03
C LEU A 37 -13.10 -2.80 7.96
N GLU A 38 -14.15 -2.66 7.15
CA GLU A 38 -14.24 -1.65 6.09
C GLU A 38 -14.26 -0.22 6.64
N ASN A 39 -14.90 -0.02 7.80
CA ASN A 39 -15.05 1.29 8.43
C ASN A 39 -13.92 1.63 9.41
N MET A 40 -12.89 0.78 9.56
CA MET A 40 -11.73 1.14 10.35
C MET A 40 -11.06 2.36 9.71
N GLU A 41 -10.79 3.39 10.53
CA GLU A 41 -9.88 4.47 10.14
C GLU A 41 -8.47 3.90 10.04
N ILE A 42 -8.21 3.22 8.94
CA ILE A 42 -6.89 2.74 8.58
C ILE A 42 -6.15 3.99 8.12
N LYS A 43 -5.38 4.58 9.02
CA LYS A 43 -4.26 5.43 8.60
C LYS A 43 -3.30 4.52 7.87
N VAL A 44 -3.51 4.38 6.56
CA VAL A 44 -2.46 3.95 5.66
C VAL A 44 -1.47 5.11 5.72
N GLU A 45 -0.56 5.04 6.70
CA GLU A 45 0.70 5.74 6.55
C GLU A 45 1.27 5.17 5.27
N PHE A 46 1.16 5.96 4.19
CA PHE A 46 2.08 5.81 3.09
C PHE A 46 3.43 6.08 3.72
N ASP A 47 4.07 5.02 4.22
CA ASP A 47 5.36 5.02 4.91
C ASP A 47 6.52 5.32 3.91
N GLU A 48 6.17 6.05 2.86
CA GLU A 48 7.08 6.72 1.95
C GLU A 48 6.81 8.21 2.17
N GLU A 49 7.28 8.72 3.31
CA GLU A 49 7.51 10.15 3.46
C GLU A 49 8.32 10.58 2.24
N TYR A 50 7.75 11.47 1.41
CA TYR A 50 8.32 11.83 0.12
C TYR A 50 9.84 12.03 0.22
N GLN A 51 10.59 11.11 -0.37
CA GLN A 51 12.04 11.18 -0.33
C GLN A 51 12.51 11.95 -1.55
N LYS A 52 13.15 13.10 -1.29
CA LYS A 52 13.77 13.85 -2.38
C LYS A 52 14.80 12.98 -3.09
N PRO A 53 14.84 13.00 -4.43
CA PRO A 53 15.85 12.28 -5.18
C PRO A 53 17.25 12.75 -4.76
N TYR A 54 18.06 11.83 -4.25
CA TYR A 54 19.36 12.13 -3.64
C TYR A 54 20.54 12.04 -4.63
N ASN A 55 20.30 11.57 -5.86
CA ASN A 55 21.33 11.47 -6.89
C ASN A 55 20.82 11.87 -8.29
N THR A 56 21.75 12.03 -9.22
CA THR A 56 21.47 12.49 -10.59
C THR A 56 20.60 11.52 -11.39
N ILE A 57 20.68 10.21 -11.12
CA ILE A 57 19.85 9.19 -11.77
C ILE A 57 18.40 9.35 -11.32
N GLN A 58 18.16 9.45 -10.01
CA GLN A 58 16.83 9.63 -9.45
C GLN A 58 16.18 10.95 -9.90
N GLN A 59 16.95 12.04 -9.97
CA GLN A 59 16.46 13.32 -10.48
C GLN A 59 15.98 13.21 -11.94
N LYS A 60 16.73 12.50 -12.79
CA LYS A 60 16.31 12.22 -14.18
C LYS A 60 15.08 11.33 -14.23
N LEU A 61 14.98 10.32 -13.35
CA LEU A 61 13.84 9.43 -13.31
C LEU A 61 12.56 10.19 -12.92
N VAL A 62 12.63 10.99 -11.86
CA VAL A 62 11.52 11.85 -11.42
C VAL A 62 11.11 12.81 -12.53
N SER A 63 12.05 13.46 -13.22
CA SER A 63 11.69 14.41 -14.30
C SER A 63 11.00 13.74 -15.49
N ILE A 64 11.43 12.53 -15.87
CA ILE A 64 10.76 11.74 -16.92
C ILE A 64 9.34 11.39 -16.49
N TRP A 65 9.17 10.87 -15.28
CA TRP A 65 7.85 10.47 -14.78
C TRP A 65 6.89 11.65 -14.59
N ARG A 66 7.37 12.78 -14.07
CA ARG A 66 6.57 14.02 -13.99
C ARG A 66 6.06 14.45 -15.38
N LYS A 67 6.92 14.35 -16.40
CA LYS A 67 6.56 14.70 -17.78
C LYS A 67 5.51 13.76 -18.37
N ILE A 68 5.58 12.46 -18.08
CA ILE A 68 4.65 11.45 -18.60
C ILE A 68 3.31 11.51 -17.87
N LEU A 69 3.33 11.63 -16.54
CA LEU A 69 2.14 11.58 -15.68
C LEU A 69 1.45 12.94 -15.56
N GLY A 70 2.13 14.04 -15.86
CA GLY A 70 1.60 15.40 -15.73
C GLY A 70 1.40 15.82 -14.27
N THR A 71 2.13 15.22 -13.33
CA THR A 71 2.03 15.49 -11.89
C THR A 71 3.37 15.94 -11.33
N ASP A 72 3.36 16.80 -10.31
CA ASP A 72 4.58 17.22 -9.59
C ASP A 72 4.95 16.26 -8.44
N GLY A 73 4.00 15.48 -7.95
CA GLY A 73 4.18 14.48 -6.89
C GLY A 73 4.61 13.14 -7.47
N VAL A 74 5.92 12.96 -7.66
CA VAL A 74 6.53 11.66 -8.01
C VAL A 74 7.69 11.40 -7.05
N GLY A 75 7.52 10.41 -6.18
CA GLY A 75 8.51 9.98 -5.17
C GLY A 75 7.86 9.70 -3.83
#